data_AF-A0A3D2G1D2-F1
#
_entry.id   AF-A0A3D2G1D2-F1
#
_cell.length_a   1.000
_cell.length_b   1.000
_cell.length_c   1.000
_cell.angle_alpha   90.00
_cell.angle_beta   90.00
_cell.angle_gamma   90.00
#
_symmetry.space_group_name_H-M   'P 1'
#
loop_
_entity.id
_entity.type
_entity.pdbx_description
1 polymer ?
#
loop_
_entity_poly.entity_id
_entity_poly.type
_entity_poly.pdbx_seq_one_letter_code
_entity_poly.pdbx_strand_id
1 'polypeptide(L)'
;IDAMCIPTSCRDQELAECFINFMLSREAAVANAEYIYYASPNRLVYDDPEYIDDMGEDTMAILYPDIDFNAMYGAYAYRSLDADMLDYVNTLWETLKIN
;
A
#
# COMPACT_ATOMS: atom_id res chain seq x y z
N ILE A 1 3.30 -2.72 -2.69
CA ILE A 1 3.01 -1.31 -2.32
C ILE A 1 1.82 -0.92 -3.17
N ASP A 2 0.75 -0.54 -2.51
CA ASP A 2 -0.45 -0.06 -3.17
C ASP A 2 -0.35 1.46 -3.31
N ALA A 3 -0.80 2.00 -4.43
CA ALA A 3 -0.66 3.41 -4.75
C ALA A 3 -1.89 3.94 -5.49
N MET A 4 -2.25 5.19 -5.21
CA MET A 4 -3.25 5.91 -6.00
C MET A 4 -2.64 6.33 -7.34
N CYS A 5 -3.38 6.08 -8.43
CA CYS A 5 -3.03 6.52 -9.78
C CYS A 5 -4.24 7.25 -10.40
N ILE A 6 -3.98 8.25 -11.25
CA ILE A 6 -5.02 8.93 -12.03
C ILE A 6 -5.07 8.30 -13.42
N PRO A 7 -6.17 7.63 -13.82
CA PRO A 7 -6.30 7.07 -15.16
C PRO A 7 -6.30 8.17 -16.23
N THR A 8 -5.78 7.85 -17.42
CA THR A 8 -5.76 8.79 -18.57
C THR A 8 -7.16 9.21 -19.04
N SER A 9 -8.19 8.43 -18.69
CA SER A 9 -9.60 8.72 -18.95
C SER A 9 -10.31 9.48 -17.82
N CYS A 10 -9.58 10.00 -16.82
CA CYS A 10 -10.17 10.75 -15.71
C CYS A 10 -10.92 11.98 -16.23
N ARG A 11 -12.16 12.18 -15.75
CA ARG A 11 -12.98 13.32 -16.15
C ARG A 11 -12.62 14.61 -15.42
N ASP A 12 -12.13 14.49 -14.19
CA ASP A 12 -11.81 15.62 -13.31
C ASP A 12 -10.47 15.33 -12.63
N GLN A 13 -9.40 15.71 -13.31
CA GLN A 13 -8.04 15.49 -12.83
C GLN A 13 -7.72 16.35 -11.60
N GLU A 14 -8.16 17.61 -11.59
CA GLU A 14 -7.90 18.54 -10.48
C GLU A 14 -8.52 18.02 -9.18
N LEU A 15 -9.75 17.50 -9.23
CA LEU A 15 -10.39 16.90 -8.06
C LEU A 15 -9.67 15.62 -7.60
N ALA A 16 -9.20 14.79 -8.53
CA ALA A 16 -8.43 13.58 -8.18
C ALA A 16 -7.10 13.93 -7.50
N GLU A 17 -6.41 14.96 -7.97
CA GLU A 17 -5.20 15.50 -7.33
C GLU A 17 -5.50 16.07 -5.95
N CYS A 18 -6.63 16.78 -5.78
CA CYS A 18 -7.08 17.26 -4.48
C CYS A 18 -7.33 16.11 -3.49
N PHE A 19 -7.93 15.00 -3.94
CA PHE A 19 -8.14 13.83 -3.10
C PHE A 19 -6.82 13.15 -2.70
N ILE A 20 -5.87 13.00 -3.63
CA ILE A 20 -4.53 12.47 -3.31
C ILE A 20 -3.85 13.37 -2.27
N ASN A 21 -3.90 14.70 -2.44
CA ASN A 21 -3.35 15.64 -1.47
C ASN A 21 -4.03 15.56 -0.10
N PHE A 22 -5.36 15.38 -0.07
CA PHE A 22 -6.10 15.15 1.17
C PHE A 22 -5.60 13.89 1.89
N MET A 23 -5.48 12.76 1.18
CA MET A 23 -4.99 11.50 1.74
C MET A 23 -3.51 11.56 2.18
N LEU A 24 -2.74 12.53 1.69
CA LEU A 24 -1.36 12.80 2.13
C LEU A 24 -1.28 13.74 3.35
N SER A 25 -2.37 14.38 3.74
CA SER A 25 -2.43 15.21 4.95
C SER A 25 -2.29 14.36 6.22
N ARG A 26 -1.72 14.92 7.29
CA ARG A 26 -1.50 14.20 8.56
C ARG A 26 -2.78 13.58 9.11
N GLU A 27 -3.82 14.39 9.29
CA GLU A 27 -5.09 13.95 9.88
C GLU A 27 -5.70 12.77 9.11
N ALA A 28 -5.83 12.89 7.78
CA ALA A 28 -6.41 11.83 6.96
C ALA A 28 -5.52 10.58 6.91
N ALA A 29 -4.19 10.76 6.78
CA ALA A 29 -3.27 9.65 6.68
C ALA A 29 -3.18 8.83 7.97
N VAL A 30 -3.16 9.51 9.13
CA VAL A 30 -3.15 8.88 10.46
C VAL A 30 -4.45 8.13 10.69
N ALA A 31 -5.61 8.80 10.55
CA ALA A 31 -6.91 8.17 10.73
C ALA A 31 -7.12 6.97 9.80
N ASN A 32 -6.64 7.05 8.56
CA ASN A 32 -6.70 5.93 7.62
C ASN A 32 -5.86 4.74 8.11
N ALA A 33 -4.62 4.97 8.56
CA ALA A 33 -3.73 3.92 9.05
C ALA A 33 -4.23 3.26 10.34
N GLU A 34 -4.76 4.05 11.28
CA GLU A 34 -5.37 3.57 12.54
C GLU A 34 -6.57 2.67 12.28
N TYR A 35 -7.39 3.02 11.29
CA TYR A 35 -8.62 2.30 11.03
C TYR A 35 -8.35 0.95 10.33
N ILE A 36 -7.44 0.92 9.34
CA ILE A 36 -7.26 -0.27 8.49
C ILE A 36 -6.11 -1.18 8.91
N TYR A 37 -5.23 -0.74 9.82
CA TYR A 37 -4.07 -1.50 10.30
C TYR A 37 -3.11 -1.94 9.17
N TYR A 38 -2.94 -1.10 8.14
CA TYR A 38 -1.88 -1.25 7.14
C TYR A 38 -0.81 -0.18 7.34
N ALA A 39 0.45 -0.59 7.16
CA ALA A 39 1.59 0.32 7.24
C ALA A 39 1.48 1.40 6.15
N SER A 40 1.54 2.66 6.56
CA SER A 40 1.53 3.81 5.66
C SER A 40 2.96 4.21 5.30
N PRO A 41 3.29 4.43 4.02
CA PRO A 41 4.59 4.98 3.64
C PRO A 41 4.71 6.48 3.97
N ASN A 42 3.65 7.12 4.47
CA ASN A 42 3.67 8.53 4.84
C ASN A 42 4.37 8.71 6.19
N ARG A 43 5.50 9.41 6.18
CA ARG A 43 6.28 9.73 7.37
C ARG A 43 5.49 10.45 8.46
N LEU A 44 4.48 11.23 8.09
CA LEU A 44 3.60 11.89 9.05
C LEU A 44 2.76 10.92 9.88
N VAL A 45 2.70 9.63 9.52
CA VAL A 45 2.01 8.58 10.26
C VAL A 45 2.98 7.84 11.19
N TYR A 46 4.04 7.26 10.64
CA TYR A 46 4.95 6.42 11.44
C TYR A 46 5.92 7.22 12.33
N ASP A 47 6.02 8.54 12.17
CA ASP A 47 6.67 9.43 13.13
C ASP A 47 5.66 10.06 14.13
N ASP A 48 4.35 9.78 14.01
CA ASP A 48 3.32 10.39 14.85
C ASP A 48 3.30 9.76 16.26
N PRO A 49 3.53 10.53 17.34
CA PRO A 49 3.60 9.97 18.68
C PRO A 49 2.29 9.37 19.19
N GLU A 50 1.14 9.93 18.79
CA GLU A 50 -0.19 9.45 19.22
C GLU A 50 -0.50 8.13 18.52
N TYR A 51 -0.22 8.06 17.21
CA TYR A 51 -0.33 6.82 16.45
C TYR A 51 0.55 5.68 17.02
N ILE A 52 1.80 5.99 17.37
CA ILE A 52 2.73 5.01 17.94
C ILE A 52 2.21 4.48 19.29
N ASP A 53 1.69 5.36 20.14
CA ASP A 53 1.13 5.00 21.46
C ASP A 53 -0.13 4.13 21.30
N ASP A 54 -1.05 4.54 20.40
CA ASP A 54 -2.31 3.85 20.15
C ASP A 54 -2.12 2.45 19.53
N MET A 55 -1.15 2.29 18.63
CA MET A 55 -0.83 0.99 18.02
C MET A 55 -0.10 0.06 18.99
N GLY A 56 0.75 0.61 19.87
CA GLY A 56 1.60 -0.15 20.77
C GLY A 56 2.78 -0.85 20.07
N GLU A 57 3.77 -1.25 20.88
CA GLU A 57 5.07 -1.77 20.41
C GLU A 57 4.94 -2.99 19.47
N ASP A 58 4.11 -3.98 19.85
CA ASP A 58 3.95 -5.21 19.07
C ASP A 58 3.36 -4.94 17.68
N THR A 59 2.32 -4.10 17.60
CA THR A 59 1.69 -3.72 16.32
C THR A 59 2.67 -2.91 15.47
N MET A 60 3.38 -1.97 16.08
CA MET A 60 4.39 -1.17 15.39
C MET A 60 5.51 -2.03 14.81
N ALA A 61 5.98 -3.04 15.53
CA ALA A 61 7.01 -3.97 15.04
C ALA A 61 6.52 -4.83 13.86
N ILE A 62 5.22 -5.15 13.79
CA ILE A 62 4.61 -5.87 12.67
C ILE A 62 4.46 -4.97 11.45
N LEU A 63 3.98 -3.74 11.65
CA LEU A 63 3.69 -2.79 10.57
C LEU A 63 4.97 -2.18 9.98
N TYR A 64 5.94 -1.85 10.83
CA TYR A 64 7.20 -1.18 10.46
C TYR A 64 8.40 -1.99 10.97
N PRO A 65 8.63 -3.20 10.42
CA PRO A 65 9.70 -4.06 10.89
C PRO A 65 11.07 -3.48 10.53
N ASP A 66 12.06 -3.72 11.38
CA ASP A 66 13.47 -3.38 11.10
C ASP A 66 14.05 -4.35 10.07
N ILE A 67 13.87 -4.03 8.80
CA ILE A 67 14.30 -4.83 7.65
C ILE A 67 15.05 -3.99 6.62
N ASP A 68 15.93 -4.63 5.85
CA ASP A 68 16.40 -4.06 4.60
C ASP A 68 15.27 -4.13 3.55
N PHE A 69 14.42 -3.10 3.58
CA PHE A 69 13.26 -3.01 2.71
C PHE A 69 13.66 -3.10 1.23
N ASN A 70 14.76 -2.46 0.82
CA ASN A 70 15.18 -2.46 -0.58
C ASN A 70 15.62 -3.86 -1.04
N ALA A 71 16.39 -4.58 -0.23
CA ALA A 71 16.77 -5.95 -0.53
C ALA A 71 15.55 -6.87 -0.61
N MET A 72 14.64 -6.80 0.37
CA MET A 72 13.43 -7.63 0.40
C MET A 72 12.48 -7.31 -0.75
N TYR A 73 12.22 -6.02 -1.01
CA TYR A 73 11.40 -5.59 -2.14
C TYR A 73 12.04 -5.98 -3.48
N GLY A 74 13.37 -5.93 -3.57
CA GLY A 74 14.14 -6.42 -4.71
C GLY A 74 13.88 -7.91 -5.00
N ALA A 75 13.92 -8.72 -3.95
CA ALA A 75 13.82 -10.18 -4.04
C ALA A 75 12.39 -10.72 -4.18
N TYR A 76 11.41 -10.11 -3.50
CA TYR A 76 10.09 -10.73 -3.30
C TYR A 76 8.91 -9.96 -3.92
N ALA A 77 9.08 -8.71 -4.33
CA ALA A 77 7.98 -7.95 -4.91
C ALA A 77 7.57 -8.52 -6.29
N TYR A 78 6.27 -8.51 -6.56
CA TYR A 78 5.75 -8.82 -7.89
C TYR A 78 6.39 -7.92 -8.94
N ARG A 79 6.72 -8.51 -10.08
CA ARG A 79 7.19 -7.81 -11.27
C ARG A 79 6.12 -7.91 -12.34
N SER A 80 5.99 -6.87 -13.15
CA SER A 80 5.15 -6.96 -14.35
C SER A 80 5.74 -8.03 -15.26
N LEU A 81 4.97 -9.08 -15.51
CA LEU A 81 5.30 -10.12 -16.47
C LEU A 81 4.71 -9.74 -17.84
N ASP A 82 5.15 -10.43 -18.90
CA ASP A 82 4.51 -10.29 -20.20
C ASP A 82 3.08 -10.88 -20.21
N ALA A 83 2.32 -10.54 -21.25
CA ALA A 83 0.90 -10.91 -21.34
C ALA A 83 0.70 -12.44 -21.34
N ASP A 84 1.57 -13.19 -22.02
CA ASP A 84 1.47 -14.65 -22.14
C ASP A 84 1.69 -15.31 -20.77
N MET A 85 2.68 -14.84 -20.01
CA MET A 85 2.96 -15.36 -18.67
C MET A 85 1.87 -14.97 -17.66
N LEU A 86 1.31 -13.77 -17.76
CA LEU A 86 0.17 -13.36 -16.92
C LEU A 86 -1.06 -14.23 -17.18
N ASP A 87 -1.39 -14.51 -18.44
CA ASP A 87 -2.50 -15.39 -18.83
C ASP A 87 -2.29 -16.82 -18.31
N TYR A 88 -1.05 -17.32 -18.43
CA TYR A 88 -0.68 -18.63 -17.92
C TYR A 88 -0.86 -18.73 -16.39
N VAL A 89 -0.37 -17.76 -15.63
CA VAL A 89 -0.54 -17.72 -14.16
C VAL A 89 -2.01 -17.65 -13.77
N ASN A 90 -2.83 -16.87 -14.49
CA ASN A 90 -4.28 -16.80 -14.25
C ASN A 90 -4.96 -18.15 -14.50
N THR A 91 -4.62 -18.84 -15.58
CA THR A 91 -5.16 -20.17 -15.91
C THR A 91 -4.84 -21.19 -14.81
N LEU A 92 -3.60 -21.17 -14.29
CA LEU A 92 -3.20 -22.03 -13.17
C LEU A 92 -4.01 -21.72 -11.91
N TRP A 93 -4.22 -20.44 -11.60
CA TRP A 93 -5.02 -20.01 -10.46
C TRP A 93 -6.49 -20.41 -10.58
N GLU A 94 -7.09 -20.27 -11.76
CA GLU A 94 -8.45 -20.73 -12.04
C GLU A 94 -8.58 -22.24 -11.87
N THR A 95 -7.62 -22.99 -12.40
CA THR A 95 -7.58 -24.46 -12.23
C THR A 95 -7.50 -24.85 -10.76
N LEU A 96 -6.67 -24.15 -9.97
CA LEU A 96 -6.56 -24.40 -8.53
C LEU A 96 -7.84 -24.07 -7.77
N LYS A 97 -8.52 -22.96 -8.11
CA LYS A 97 -9.74 -22.53 -7.41
C LYS A 97 -10.97 -23.38 -7.70
N ILE A 98 -11.02 -23.99 -8.89
CA ILE A 98 -12.18 -24.77 -9.34
C ILE A 98 -12.14 -26.21 -8.84
N ASN A 99 -10.94 -26.75 -8.59
CA ASN A 99 -10.74 -28.09 -8.00
C ASN A 99 -10.80 -28.05 -6.47
#